data_AF-A0A819Y3W2-F1
#
_entry.id   AF-A0A819Y3W2-F1
#
_cell.length_a   1.000
_cell.length_b   1.000
_cell.length_c   1.000
_cell.angle_alpha   90.00
_cell.angle_beta   90.00
_cell.angle_gamma   90.00
#
_symmetry.space_group_name_H-M   'P 1'
#
loop_
_entity.id
_entity.type
_entity.pdbx_description
1 polymer ?
#
loop_
_entity_poly.entity_id
_entity_poly.type
_entity_poly.pdbx_seq_one_letter_code
_entity_poly.pdbx_strand_id
1 'polypeptide(L)'
;MTVVPDAQRRDIGSRLLATLLNFARQHDYRKVHLTTSTNMIKACTFYQKHSFVKGEIHRFSLDGLNVEKPIQHKEHFWEILPKPFIYKPQDIIPEEDQQRMKLPPTESKYCYEQHFFLAL
;
A
#
# COMPACT_ATOMS: atom_id res chain seq x y z
N MET A 1 6.07 -1.32 -5.53
CA MET A 1 6.64 -1.16 -6.90
C MET A 1 6.97 0.32 -7.12
N THR A 2 8.17 0.64 -7.61
CA THR A 2 8.61 2.02 -7.82
C THR A 2 9.23 2.13 -9.22
N VAL A 3 8.86 3.17 -9.96
CA VAL A 3 9.46 3.51 -11.27
C VAL A 3 10.12 4.87 -11.13
N VAL A 4 11.41 4.94 -11.44
CA VAL A 4 12.18 6.19 -11.40
C VAL A 4 11.55 7.26 -12.30
N PRO A 5 11.58 8.55 -11.93
CA PRO A 5 10.84 9.61 -12.63
C PRO A 5 11.04 9.62 -14.15
N ASP A 6 12.28 9.49 -14.63
CA ASP A 6 12.63 9.56 -16.06
C ASP A 6 12.05 8.41 -16.91
N ALA A 7 11.67 7.33 -16.23
CA ALA A 7 11.14 6.12 -16.82
C ALA A 7 9.60 6.03 -16.66
N GLN A 8 8.97 7.00 -15.99
CA GLN A 8 7.50 7.06 -15.86
C GLN A 8 6.84 7.39 -17.20
N ARG A 9 5.54 7.05 -17.33
CA ARG A 9 4.72 7.25 -18.55
C ARG A 9 5.24 6.50 -19.81
N ARG A 10 6.11 5.51 -19.62
CA ARG A 10 6.60 4.60 -20.67
C ARG A 10 6.07 3.17 -20.51
N ASP A 11 4.90 3.02 -19.91
CA ASP A 11 4.24 1.74 -19.59
C ASP A 11 5.04 0.75 -18.71
N ILE A 12 6.16 1.17 -18.13
CA ILE A 12 7.01 0.31 -17.31
C ILE A 12 6.25 -0.26 -16.11
N GLY A 13 5.45 0.57 -15.42
CA GLY A 13 4.62 0.10 -14.30
C GLY A 13 3.64 -0.99 -14.71
N SER A 14 2.98 -0.83 -15.86
CA SER A 14 2.05 -1.82 -16.40
C SER A 14 2.76 -3.11 -16.81
N ARG A 15 3.95 -3.01 -17.41
CA ARG A 15 4.78 -4.18 -17.77
C ARG A 15 5.24 -4.94 -16.53
N LEU A 16 5.72 -4.24 -15.50
CA LEU A 16 6.11 -4.85 -14.23
C LEU A 16 4.92 -5.56 -13.57
N LEU A 17 3.74 -4.94 -13.55
CA LEU A 17 2.54 -5.57 -13.03
C LEU A 17 2.14 -6.79 -13.86
N ALA A 18 2.16 -6.70 -15.19
CA ALA A 18 1.86 -7.84 -16.07
C ALA A 18 2.83 -9.01 -15.84
N THR A 19 4.13 -8.74 -15.67
CA THR A 19 5.13 -9.76 -15.33
C THR A 19 4.81 -10.42 -14.00
N LEU A 20 4.45 -9.65 -12.97
CA LEU A 20 4.04 -10.19 -11.66
C LEU A 20 2.81 -11.10 -11.79
N LEU A 21 1.78 -10.67 -12.52
CA LEU A 21 0.56 -11.45 -12.69
C LEU A 21 0.81 -12.73 -13.50
N ASN A 22 1.65 -12.67 -14.54
CA ASN A 22 2.01 -13.84 -15.33
C ASN A 22 2.80 -14.85 -14.49
N PHE A 23 3.78 -14.39 -13.71
CA PHE A 23 4.47 -15.22 -12.74
C PHE A 23 3.48 -15.88 -11.78
N ALA A 24 2.55 -15.11 -11.22
CA ALA A 24 1.59 -15.64 -10.27
C ALA A 24 0.68 -16.71 -10.91
N ARG A 25 0.23 -16.53 -12.15
CA ARG A 25 -0.54 -17.56 -12.87
C ARG A 25 0.27 -18.81 -13.20
N GLN A 26 1.54 -18.66 -13.59
CA GLN A 26 2.44 -19.78 -13.92
C GLN A 26 2.72 -20.69 -12.72
N HIS A 27 2.58 -20.15 -11.50
CA HIS A 27 2.79 -20.86 -10.24
C HIS A 27 1.48 -21.17 -9.51
N ASP A 28 0.35 -21.19 -10.21
CA ASP A 28 -0.97 -21.56 -9.68
C ASP A 28 -1.45 -20.74 -8.47
N TYR A 29 -0.95 -19.51 -8.32
CA TYR A 29 -1.49 -18.59 -7.34
C TYR A 29 -2.91 -18.19 -7.75
N ARG A 30 -3.83 -18.22 -6.79
CA ARG A 30 -5.25 -17.90 -7.03
C ARG A 30 -5.59 -16.42 -6.82
N LYS A 31 -4.69 -15.67 -6.18
CA LYS A 31 -4.93 -14.29 -5.77
C LYS A 31 -3.63 -13.53 -5.65
N VAL A 32 -3.63 -12.27 -6.08
CA VAL A 32 -2.60 -11.28 -5.77
C VAL A 32 -3.14 -10.29 -4.76
N HIS A 33 -2.33 -10.02 -3.74
CA HIS A 33 -2.58 -9.03 -2.72
C HIS A 33 -1.46 -7.99 -2.76
N LEU A 34 -1.84 -6.72 -2.94
CA LEU A 34 -0.92 -5.58 -2.90
C LEU A 34 -1.32 -4.63 -1.80
N THR A 35 -0.34 -4.01 -1.15
CA THR A 35 -0.52 -2.91 -0.20
C THR A 35 0.24 -1.68 -0.68
N THR A 36 -0.29 -0.51 -0.34
CA THR A 36 0.37 0.79 -0.60
C THR A 36 -0.17 1.82 0.39
N SER A 37 0.60 2.87 0.71
CA SER A 37 0.07 3.94 1.55
C SER A 37 -1.08 4.68 0.88
N THR A 38 -2.09 5.09 1.66
CA THR A 38 -3.27 5.81 1.14
C THR A 38 -2.93 7.13 0.48
N ASN A 39 -1.86 7.79 0.93
CA ASN A 39 -1.35 9.04 0.35
C ASN A 39 -0.67 8.86 -1.01
N MET A 40 -0.35 7.62 -1.43
CA MET A 40 0.20 7.31 -2.75
C MET A 40 -0.92 7.23 -3.79
N ILE A 41 -1.63 8.35 -3.99
CA ILE A 41 -2.83 8.44 -4.83
C ILE A 41 -2.61 7.83 -6.22
N LYS A 42 -1.45 8.11 -6.84
CA LYS A 42 -1.08 7.56 -8.16
C LYS A 42 -1.02 6.04 -8.16
N ALA A 43 -0.48 5.42 -7.11
CA ALA A 43 -0.41 3.96 -6.98
C ALA A 43 -1.80 3.36 -6.75
N CYS A 44 -2.59 3.97 -5.86
CA CYS A 44 -3.98 3.56 -5.61
C CYS A 44 -4.80 3.57 -6.91
N THR A 45 -4.77 4.67 -7.66
CA THR A 45 -5.47 4.76 -8.96
C THR A 45 -4.91 3.78 -9.97
N PHE A 46 -3.59 3.57 -10.00
CA PHE A 46 -2.94 2.63 -10.92
C PHE A 46 -3.43 1.19 -10.70
N TYR A 47 -3.52 0.72 -9.45
CA TYR A 47 -3.99 -0.64 -9.18
C TYR A 47 -5.47 -0.82 -9.50
N GLN A 48 -6.33 0.16 -9.18
CA GLN A 48 -7.75 0.12 -9.56
C GLN A 48 -7.95 0.03 -11.07
N LYS A 49 -7.13 0.74 -11.86
CA LYS A 49 -7.14 0.66 -13.32
C LYS A 49 -6.76 -0.73 -13.85
N HIS A 50 -6.07 -1.54 -13.06
CA HIS A 50 -5.70 -2.92 -13.39
C HIS A 50 -6.57 -3.95 -12.68
N SER A 51 -7.86 -3.61 -12.46
CA SER A 51 -8.89 -4.49 -11.92
C SER A 51 -8.68 -4.95 -10.48
N PHE A 52 -7.73 -4.37 -9.74
CA PHE A 52 -7.62 -4.64 -8.31
C PHE A 52 -8.79 -3.97 -7.57
N VAL A 53 -9.44 -4.75 -6.72
CA VAL A 53 -10.51 -4.29 -5.83
C VAL A 53 -9.90 -3.72 -4.56
N LYS A 54 -10.37 -2.54 -4.13
CA LYS A 54 -9.98 -1.96 -2.84
C LYS A 54 -10.50 -2.84 -1.71
N GLY A 55 -9.58 -3.22 -0.83
CA GLY A 55 -9.85 -3.91 0.41
C GLY A 55 -9.91 -2.98 1.60
N GLU A 56 -9.61 -3.56 2.75
CA GLU A 56 -9.47 -2.86 4.02
C GLU A 56 -8.34 -1.82 4.02
N ILE A 57 -8.43 -0.89 4.96
CA ILE A 57 -7.37 0.06 5.27
C ILE A 57 -6.84 -0.24 6.66
N HIS A 58 -5.53 -0.47 6.76
CA HIS A 58 -4.85 -0.65 8.04
C HIS A 58 -4.27 0.67 8.50
N ARG A 59 -4.60 1.08 9.73
CA ARG A 59 -4.04 2.25 10.41
C ARG A 59 -3.08 1.79 11.51
N PHE A 60 -1.83 2.18 11.38
CA PHE A 60 -0.77 1.93 12.34
C PHE A 60 -0.43 3.24 13.08
N SER A 61 -0.40 3.21 14.41
CA SER A 61 0.16 4.32 15.19
C SER A 61 1.68 4.24 15.15
N LEU A 62 2.32 5.39 14.93
CA LEU A 62 3.78 5.53 15.00
C LEU A 62 4.25 6.08 16.35
N ASP A 63 3.32 6.32 17.28
CA ASP A 63 3.65 6.75 18.63
C ASP A 63 4.49 5.68 19.34
N GLY A 64 5.67 6.07 19.84
CA GLY A 64 6.58 5.16 20.54
C GLY A 64 7.50 4.31 19.67
N LEU A 65 7.40 4.41 18.34
CA LEU A 65 8.42 3.87 17.43
C LEU A 65 9.65 4.77 17.48
N ASN A 66 10.70 4.32 18.16
CA ASN A 66 11.99 5.00 18.18
C ASN A 66 12.66 4.83 16.79
N VAL A 67 12.36 5.74 15.86
CA VAL A 67 12.91 5.73 14.48
C VAL A 67 14.38 6.19 14.44
N GLU A 68 15.03 6.37 15.58
CA GLU A 68 16.46 6.78 15.68
C GLU A 68 17.43 5.74 15.11
N LYS A 69 17.02 4.47 14.99
CA LYS A 69 17.79 3.50 14.21
C LYS A 69 17.33 3.62 12.76
N PRO A 70 18.21 4.04 11.82
CA PRO A 70 17.86 3.99 10.41
C PRO A 70 17.41 2.57 10.11
N ILE A 71 16.23 2.41 9.52
CA ILE A 71 15.69 1.12 9.11
C ILE A 71 16.65 0.57 8.06
N GLN A 72 17.69 -0.16 8.52
CA GLN A 72 18.77 -0.66 7.66
C GLN A 72 18.24 -1.66 6.63
N HIS A 73 17.10 -2.29 6.92
CA HIS A 73 16.40 -3.20 6.03
C HIS A 73 14.89 -2.92 6.08
N LYS A 74 14.31 -2.45 4.96
CA LYS A 74 12.85 -2.23 4.79
C LYS A 74 12.00 -3.47 5.08
N GLU A 75 12.62 -4.65 5.05
CA GLU A 75 11.98 -5.95 5.19
C GLU A 75 11.49 -6.22 6.62
N HIS A 76 12.09 -5.61 7.63
CA HIS A 76 11.69 -5.74 9.04
C HIS A 76 10.74 -4.64 9.52
N PHE A 77 10.40 -3.66 8.68
CA PHE A 77 9.52 -2.56 9.07
C PHE A 77 8.17 -3.06 9.57
N TRP A 78 7.63 -4.10 8.94
CA TRP A 78 6.31 -4.68 9.23
C TRP A 78 6.25 -5.46 10.55
N GLU A 79 7.39 -5.94 11.05
CA GLU A 79 7.47 -6.72 12.29
C GLU A 79 7.47 -5.83 13.54
N ILE A 80 7.79 -4.55 13.37
CA ILE A 80 7.90 -3.57 14.45
C ILE A 80 6.62 -2.73 14.55
N LEU A 81 5.73 -2.82 13.56
CA LEU A 81 4.48 -2.08 13.59
C LEU A 81 3.53 -2.66 14.65
N PRO A 82 2.87 -1.81 15.45
CA PRO A 82 1.85 -2.26 16.37
C PRO A 82 0.68 -2.88 15.59
N LYS A 83 -0.13 -3.69 16.29
CA LYS A 83 -1.35 -4.25 15.71
C LYS A 83 -2.19 -3.13 15.06
N PRO A 84 -2.57 -3.25 13.78
CA PRO A 84 -3.30 -2.19 13.11
C PRO A 84 -4.74 -2.09 13.62
N PHE A 85 -5.26 -0.87 13.60
CA PHE A 85 -6.70 -0.66 13.54
C PHE A 85 -7.15 -0.85 12.08
N ILE A 86 -8.23 -1.61 11.86
CA ILE A 86 -8.67 -2.00 10.52
C ILE A 86 -10.00 -1.31 10.19
N TYR A 87 -10.03 -0.54 9.11
CA TYR A 87 -11.26 -0.07 8.48
C TYR A 87 -11.64 -1.04 7.35
N LYS A 88 -12.82 -1.63 7.44
CA LYS A 88 -13.40 -2.45 6.37
C LYS A 88 -13.93 -1.54 5.25
N PRO A 89 -14.09 -2.04 4.01
CA PRO A 89 -14.59 -1.25 2.89
C PRO A 89 -15.94 -0.54 3.13
N GLN A 90 -16.80 -1.11 3.99
CA GLN A 90 -18.11 -0.55 4.34
C GLN A 90 -18.08 0.41 5.54
N ASP A 91 -16.95 0.57 6.22
CA ASP A 91 -16.87 1.37 7.43
C ASP A 91 -16.87 2.86 7.09
N ILE A 92 -17.53 3.67 7.93
CA ILE A 92 -17.45 5.12 7.87
C ILE A 92 -16.14 5.54 8.54
N ILE A 93 -15.19 6.02 7.74
CA ILE A 93 -13.90 6.52 8.25
C ILE A 93 -14.12 7.92 8.86
N PRO A 94 -13.72 8.17 10.12
CA PRO A 94 -13.82 9.49 10.75
C PRO A 94 -13.15 10.59 9.92
N GLU A 95 -13.72 11.79 9.91
CA GLU A 95 -13.20 12.92 9.11
C GLU A 95 -11.72 13.23 9.39
N GLU A 96 -11.31 13.15 10.66
CA GLU A 96 -9.93 13.32 11.08
C GLU A 96 -8.99 12.31 10.40
N ASP A 97 -9.37 11.03 10.36
CA ASP A 97 -8.60 9.99 9.68
C ASP A 97 -8.59 10.22 8.16
N GLN A 98 -9.70 10.69 7.56
CA GLN A 98 -9.74 11.02 6.13
C GLN A 98 -8.76 12.15 5.76
N GLN A 99 -8.59 13.14 6.64
CA GLN A 99 -7.61 14.20 6.46
C GLN A 99 -6.18 13.64 6.61
N ARG A 100 -5.92 12.85 7.66
CA ARG A 100 -4.61 12.26 7.93
C ARG A 100 -4.16 11.25 6.87
N MET A 101 -5.08 10.50 6.25
CA MET A 101 -4.80 9.56 5.16
C MET A 101 -4.15 10.21 3.92
N LYS A 102 -4.28 11.54 3.77
CA LYS A 102 -3.67 12.31 2.67
C LYS A 102 -2.25 12.76 3.00
N LEU A 103 -1.84 12.69 4.26
CA LEU A 103 -0.56 13.18 4.75
C LEU A 103 0.52 12.09 4.74
N PRO A 104 1.81 12.46 4.65
CA PRO A 104 2.89 11.53 4.91
C PRO A 104 2.91 11.09 6.38
N PRO A 105 3.43 9.87 6.67
CA PRO A 105 3.55 9.37 8.05
C PRO A 105 4.28 10.31 9.01
N THR A 106 5.21 11.12 8.50
CA THR A 106 5.97 12.12 9.26
C THR A 106 5.11 13.25 9.82
N GLU A 107 3.96 13.53 9.21
CA GLU A 107 3.04 14.61 9.60
C GLU A 107 1.83 14.08 10.35
N SER A 108 1.29 12.92 9.95
CA SER A 108 0.10 12.33 10.57
C SER A 108 0.37 11.62 11.90
N LYS A 109 1.61 11.18 12.15
CA LYS A 109 1.96 10.17 13.20
C LYS A 109 1.28 8.81 13.00
N TYR A 110 0.62 8.60 11.88
CA TYR A 110 -0.05 7.36 11.53
C TYR A 110 0.34 6.92 10.12
N CYS A 111 0.60 5.63 9.95
CA CYS A 111 0.67 5.03 8.62
C CYS A 111 -0.70 4.44 8.26
N TYR A 112 -1.21 4.77 7.08
CA TYR A 112 -2.44 4.21 6.54
C TYR A 112 -2.13 3.43 5.29
N GLU A 113 -2.47 2.14 5.27
CA GLU A 113 -2.21 1.24 4.15
C GLU A 113 -3.51 0.80 3.51
N GLN A 114 -3.63 1.02 2.20
CA GLN A 114 -4.73 0.52 1.41
C GLN A 114 -4.36 -0.86 0.85
N HIS A 115 -5.22 -1.84 1.14
CA HIS A 115 -5.12 -3.18 0.57
C HIS A 115 -5.82 -3.26 -0.78
N PHE A 116 -5.26 -4.04 -1.69
CA PHE A 116 -5.76 -4.26 -3.05
C PHE A 116 -5.72 -5.74 -3.40
N PHE A 117 -6.81 -6.26 -3.95
CA PHE A 117 -6.95 -7.68 -4.25
C PHE A 117 -7.33 -7.93 -5.71
N LEU A 118 -6.71 -8.92 -6.32
CA LEU A 118 -7.06 -9.42 -7.66
C LEU A 118 -7.11 -10.95 -7.63
N ALA A 119 -8.22 -11.53 -8.09
CA ALA A 119 -8.32 -12.96 -8.38
C ALA A 119 -7.68 -13.23 -9.76
N LEU A 120 -6.92 -14.33 -9.88
CA LEU A 120 -6.07 -14.62 -11.05
C LEU A 120 -6.69 -15.58 -12.05
#